data_AF-A0A9E5IJD0-F1
#
_entry.id   AF-A0A9E5IJD0-F1
#
_cell.length_a   1.000
_cell.length_b   1.000
_cell.length_c   1.000
_cell.angle_alpha   90.00
_cell.angle_beta   90.00
_cell.angle_gamma   90.00
#
_symmetry.space_group_name_H-M   'P 1'
#
loop_
_entity.id
_entity.type
_entity.pdbx_description
1 polymer ?
#
loop_
_entity_poly.entity_id
_entity_poly.type
_entity_poly.pdbx_seq_one_letter_code
_entity_poly.pdbx_strand_id
1 'polypeptide(L)'
;MDTDSLNFNLRKSAKSADRDPSTYAIIGAAMRVHSELGHGFLESVYQEALEMEFQASSIPYERECDFIIRYRGKELQSVYRADFVCFANIIVELK
;
A
#
# COMPACT_ATOMS: atom_id res chain seq x y z
N MET A 1 -30.15 -30.27 -3.84
CA MET A 1 -29.24 -29.22 -3.37
C MET A 1 -29.65 -27.96 -4.10
N ASP A 2 -30.35 -27.05 -3.42
CA ASP A 2 -31.00 -25.90 -4.02
C ASP A 2 -29.98 -24.91 -4.58
N THR A 3 -30.02 -24.69 -5.89
CA THR A 3 -29.22 -23.72 -6.63
C THR A 3 -29.43 -22.29 -6.15
N ASP A 4 -30.56 -22.02 -5.48
CA ASP A 4 -30.84 -20.72 -4.85
C ASP A 4 -29.99 -20.46 -3.60
N SER A 5 -29.59 -21.51 -2.87
CA SER A 5 -28.68 -21.38 -1.72
C SER A 5 -27.23 -21.07 -2.16
N LEU A 6 -26.83 -21.55 -3.34
CA LEU A 6 -25.52 -21.23 -3.92
C LEU A 6 -25.50 -19.78 -4.41
N ASN A 7 -26.57 -19.33 -5.09
CA ASN A 7 -26.70 -17.95 -5.56
C ASN A 7 -26.88 -16.93 -4.42
N PHE A 8 -27.48 -17.32 -3.29
CA PHE A 8 -27.56 -16.48 -2.11
C PHE A 8 -26.17 -16.18 -1.50
N ASN A 9 -25.28 -17.18 -1.49
CA ASN A 9 -23.90 -17.01 -1.04
C ASN A 9 -23.04 -16.23 -2.05
N LEU A 10 -23.25 -16.46 -3.36
CA LEU A 10 -22.57 -15.70 -4.43
C LEU A 10 -23.00 -14.21 -4.46
N ARG A 11 -24.25 -13.89 -4.08
CA ARG A 11 -24.71 -12.50 -3.96
C ARG A 11 -24.18 -11.75 -2.73
N LYS A 12 -23.75 -12.47 -1.68
CA LYS A 12 -23.09 -11.84 -0.51
C LYS A 12 -21.66 -11.38 -0.81
N SER A 13 -21.02 -11.89 -1.86
CA SER A 13 -19.67 -11.46 -2.27
C SER A 13 -19.67 -10.15 -3.08
N ALA A 14 -20.84 -9.57 -3.37
CA ALA A 14 -21.00 -8.34 -4.13
C ALA A 14 -21.73 -7.26 -3.31
N LYS A 15 -21.16 -6.87 -2.17
CA LYS A 15 -21.32 -5.53 -1.54
C LYS A 15 -20.57 -5.46 -0.20
N SER A 16 -19.46 -4.76 -0.19
CA SER A 16 -19.33 -3.52 0.59
C SER A 16 -18.22 -2.67 -0.03
N ALA A 17 -18.42 -1.36 -0.04
CA ALA A 17 -17.33 -0.40 -0.21
C ALA A 17 -16.50 -0.40 1.09
N ASP A 18 -15.95 -1.57 1.43
CA ASP A 18 -15.15 -1.73 2.63
C ASP A 18 -13.81 -1.04 2.37
N ARG A 19 -13.56 0.03 3.11
CA ARG A 19 -12.25 0.66 3.10
C ARG A 19 -11.34 -0.29 3.86
N ASP A 20 -10.43 -0.96 3.15
CA ASP A 20 -9.36 -1.74 3.75
C ASP A 20 -8.69 -0.89 4.86
N PRO A 21 -8.78 -1.29 6.14
CA PRO A 21 -8.25 -0.49 7.24
C PRO A 21 -6.76 -0.20 7.11
N SER A 22 -5.99 -1.13 6.53
CA SER A 22 -4.56 -0.96 6.26
C SER A 22 -4.30 0.16 5.26
N THR A 23 -4.98 0.11 4.10
CA THR A 23 -4.90 1.18 3.09
C THR A 23 -5.40 2.52 3.64
N TYR A 24 -6.47 2.53 4.45
CA TYR A 24 -6.99 3.74 5.07
C TYR A 24 -5.96 4.40 6.02
N ALA A 25 -5.25 3.61 6.82
CA ALA A 25 -4.20 4.10 7.71
C ALA A 25 -3.02 4.70 6.94
N ILE A 26 -2.56 4.03 5.87
CA ILE A 26 -1.47 4.51 5.00
C ILE A 26 -1.84 5.82 4.32
N ILE A 27 -3.04 5.89 3.72
CA ILE A 27 -3.52 7.12 3.07
C ILE A 27 -3.61 8.24 4.11
N GLY A 28 -4.12 7.95 5.32
CA GLY A 28 -4.20 8.93 6.40
C GLY A 28 -2.84 9.50 6.78
N ALA A 29 -1.80 8.67 6.86
CA ALA A 29 -0.42 9.11 7.08
C ALA A 29 0.09 10.01 5.94
N ALA A 30 -0.07 9.58 4.69
CA ALA A 30 0.34 10.38 3.52
C ALA A 30 -0.39 11.73 3.44
N MET A 31 -1.68 11.77 3.79
CA MET A 31 -2.45 13.01 3.83
C MET A 31 -1.96 13.98 4.91
N ARG A 32 -1.52 13.50 6.07
CA ARG A 32 -0.90 14.36 7.10
C ARG A 32 0.42 14.94 6.62
N VAL A 33 1.29 14.13 6.03
CA VAL A 33 2.54 14.61 5.42
C VAL A 33 2.27 15.68 4.36
N HIS A 34 1.34 15.44 3.43
CA HIS A 34 1.01 16.42 2.40
C HIS A 34 0.38 17.69 2.97
N SER A 35 -0.45 17.59 4.00
CA SER A 35 -1.08 18.75 4.64
C SER A 35 -0.05 19.63 5.37
N GLU A 36 0.99 19.01 5.95
CA GLU A 36 2.05 19.73 6.66
C GLU A 36 3.10 20.31 5.71
N LEU A 37 3.61 19.51 4.76
CA LEU A 37 4.73 19.91 3.89
C LEU A 37 4.29 20.58 2.58
N GLY A 38 3.04 20.37 2.14
CA GLY A 38 2.58 20.84 0.84
C GLY A 38 3.29 20.16 -0.32
N HIS A 39 3.70 20.93 -1.34
CA HIS A 39 4.42 20.46 -2.52
C HIS A 39 5.72 21.27 -2.73
N GLY A 40 6.71 20.69 -3.41
CA GLY A 40 7.95 21.40 -3.83
C GLY A 40 9.25 20.89 -3.23
N PHE A 41 9.19 19.90 -2.33
CA PHE A 41 10.38 19.21 -1.81
C PHE A 41 10.78 18.00 -2.65
N LEU A 42 11.97 17.48 -2.39
CA LEU A 42 12.45 16.21 -2.97
C LEU A 42 11.68 15.02 -2.38
N GLU A 43 11.54 13.95 -3.17
CA GLU A 43 10.91 12.68 -2.73
C GLU A 43 11.49 12.18 -1.39
N SER A 44 12.81 12.29 -1.20
CA SER A 44 13.48 11.86 0.04
C SER A 44 12.96 12.57 1.31
N VAL A 45 12.52 13.83 1.19
CA VAL A 45 11.95 14.57 2.31
C VAL A 45 10.58 13.99 2.68
N TYR A 46 9.76 13.65 1.68
CA TYR A 46 8.47 13.02 1.93
C TYR A 46 8.61 11.59 2.45
N GLN A 47 9.62 10.84 2.00
CA GLN A 47 9.91 9.51 2.53
C GLN A 47 10.23 9.57 4.02
N GLU A 48 11.11 10.50 4.44
CA GLU A 48 11.45 10.69 5.86
C GLU A 48 10.22 11.09 6.70
N ALA A 49 9.41 12.03 6.20
CA ALA A 49 8.19 12.45 6.90
C ALA A 49 7.14 11.32 6.98
N LEU A 50 6.99 10.52 5.92
CA LEU A 50 6.04 9.42 5.90
C LEU A 50 6.47 8.28 6.82
N GLU A 51 7.78 8.02 6.91
CA GLU A 51 8.35 7.09 7.88
C GLU A 51 8.02 7.51 9.33
N MET A 52 8.16 8.80 9.65
CA MET A 52 7.76 9.32 10.98
C MET A 52 6.27 9.11 11.25
N GLU A 53 5.41 9.32 10.26
CA GLU A 53 3.96 9.09 10.39
C GLU A 53 3.59 7.61 10.56
N PHE A 54 4.30 6.71 9.89
CA PHE A 54 4.12 5.27 10.07
C PHE A 54 4.51 4.84 11.48
N GLN A 55 5.64 5.32 12.00
CA GLN A 55 6.07 5.07 13.38
C GLN A 55 5.04 5.60 14.39
N ALA A 56 4.61 6.85 14.23
CA ALA A 56 3.63 7.49 15.12
C ALA A 56 2.27 6.75 15.11
N SER A 57 1.87 6.20 13.96
CA SER A 57 0.62 5.48 13.79
C SER A 57 0.72 3.97 14.04
N SER A 58 1.90 3.47 14.44
CA SER A 58 2.19 2.04 14.58
C SER A 58 1.84 1.20 13.34
N ILE A 59 2.06 1.78 12.15
CA ILE A 59 1.91 1.08 10.87
C ILE A 59 3.18 0.23 10.67
N PRO A 60 3.08 -1.11 10.55
CA PRO A 60 4.23 -1.94 10.26
C PRO A 60 4.69 -1.70 8.82
N TYR A 61 5.98 -1.42 8.64
CA TYR A 61 6.59 -1.19 7.34
C TYR A 61 8.00 -1.78 7.27
N GLU A 62 8.41 -2.11 6.06
CA GLU A 62 9.82 -2.24 5.66
C GLU A 62 10.13 -1.11 4.69
N ARG A 63 11.34 -0.57 4.75
CA ARG A 63 11.77 0.55 3.92
C ARG A 63 12.77 0.06 2.88
N GLU A 64 12.69 0.61 1.67
CA GLU A 64 13.67 0.40 0.60
C GLU A 64 13.87 -1.08 0.23
N CYS A 65 12.75 -1.78 -0.03
CA CYS A 65 12.72 -3.21 -0.28
C CYS A 65 13.02 -3.54 -1.75
N ASP A 66 14.03 -4.38 -1.98
CA ASP A 66 14.41 -4.83 -3.32
C ASP A 66 13.58 -6.04 -3.78
N PHE A 67 13.05 -5.97 -5.00
CA PHE A 67 12.26 -7.01 -5.66
C PHE A 67 12.86 -7.42 -7.00
N ILE A 68 12.98 -8.73 -7.20
CA ILE A 68 13.30 -9.31 -8.50
C ILE A 68 12.02 -9.43 -9.31
N ILE A 69 11.95 -8.71 -10.42
CA ILE A 69 10.79 -8.74 -11.31
C ILE A 69 10.96 -9.83 -12.36
N ARG A 70 9.95 -10.69 -12.50
CA ARG A 70 9.86 -11.68 -13.57
C ARG A 70 8.87 -11.22 -14.63
N TYR A 71 9.30 -11.15 -15.88
CA TYR A 71 8.45 -10.87 -17.03
C TYR A 71 8.51 -12.05 -18.02
N ARG A 72 7.35 -12.66 -18.30
CA ARG A 72 7.22 -13.84 -19.18
C ARG A 72 8.16 -15.00 -18.80
N GLY A 73 8.29 -15.25 -17.50
CA GLY A 73 9.14 -16.30 -16.95
C GLY A 73 10.64 -15.98 -16.94
N LYS A 74 11.07 -14.81 -17.44
CA LYS A 74 12.46 -14.36 -17.38
C LYS A 74 12.62 -13.29 -16.30
N GLU A 75 13.68 -13.40 -15.52
CA GLU A 75 14.08 -12.33 -14.58
C GLU A 75 14.56 -11.12 -15.39
N LEU A 76 14.10 -9.93 -15.00
CA LEU A 76 14.63 -8.68 -15.50
C LEU A 76 15.99 -8.41 -14.84
N GLN A 77 16.90 -7.75 -15.57
CA GLN A 77 18.17 -7.31 -15.01
C GLN A 77 17.98 -6.19 -13.97
N SER A 78 16.92 -5.40 -14.13
CA SER A 78 16.56 -4.34 -13.21
C SER A 78 16.01 -4.92 -11.91
N VAL A 79 16.53 -4.43 -10.78
CA VAL A 79 15.94 -4.61 -9.46
C VAL A 79 14.97 -3.47 -9.23
N TYR A 80 13.75 -3.80 -8.80
CA TYR A 80 12.79 -2.81 -8.39
C TYR A 80 12.95 -2.57 -6.89
N ARG A 81 13.27 -1.35 -6.48
CA ARG A 81 13.37 -0.97 -5.07
C ARG A 81 12.13 -0.17 -4.71
N ALA A 82 11.27 -0.75 -3.88
CA ALA A 82 10.08 -0.08 -3.39
C ALA A 82 10.43 0.85 -2.23
N ASP A 83 9.78 2.00 -2.12
CA ASP A 83 10.05 2.95 -1.03
C ASP A 83 9.64 2.34 0.31
N PHE A 84 8.44 1.77 0.37
CA PHE A 84 7.94 1.04 1.53
C PHE A 84 7.11 -0.19 1.17
N VAL A 85 7.18 -1.20 2.03
CA VAL A 85 6.26 -2.34 2.07
C VAL A 85 5.52 -2.31 3.41
N CYS A 86 4.27 -1.86 3.40
CA CYS A 86 3.42 -1.77 4.56
C CYS A 86 2.59 -3.05 4.75
N PHE A 87 2.37 -3.45 6.00
CA PHE A 87 1.59 -4.66 6.35
C PHE A 87 2.01 -5.93 5.60
N ALA A 88 3.29 -5.99 5.17
CA ALA A 88 3.90 -7.07 4.39
C ALA A 88 3.29 -7.34 2.99
N ASN A 89 2.27 -6.60 2.55
CA ASN A 89 1.59 -6.87 1.28
C ASN A 89 1.16 -5.62 0.48
N ILE A 90 1.42 -4.40 0.99
CA ILE A 90 1.08 -3.15 0.31
C ILE A 90 2.37 -2.41 -0.01
N ILE A 91 2.67 -2.23 -1.30
CA ILE A 91 3.77 -1.37 -1.76
C ILE A 91 3.29 0.08 -1.78
N VAL A 92 4.08 0.99 -1.21
CA VAL A 92 3.83 2.44 -1.22
C VAL A 92 5.00 3.10 -1.93
N GLU A 93 4.69 3.90 -2.96
CA GLU A 93 5.65 4.61 -3.81
C GLU A 93 5.38 6.10 -3.79
N LEU A 94 6.43 6.90 -3.63
CA LEU A 94 6.34 8.35 -3.65
C LEU A 94 6.74 8.90 -5.03
N LYS A 95 6.04 9.96 -5.46
CA LYS A 95 6.18 10.64 -6.76
C LYS A 95 5.78 12.11 -6.66
#